data_AF-A0A947E2A8-F1
#
_entry.id   AF-A0A947E2A8-F1
#
_cell.length_a   1.000
_cell.length_b   1.000
_cell.length_c   1.000
_cell.angle_alpha   90.00
_cell.angle_beta   90.00
_cell.angle_gamma   90.00
#
_symmetry.space_group_name_H-M   'P 1'
#
loop_
_entity.id
_entity.type
_entity.pdbx_description
1 polymer ?
#
loop_
_entity_poly.entity_id
_entity_poly.type
_entity_poly.pdbx_seq_one_letter_code
_entity_poly.pdbx_strand_id
1 'polypeptide(L)'
;MHFSHRALPAAALVLMSACGGNPSSPSTPITAAPTSVTADGTFPTGLSVGTPTALSTTGSVTSAAPIDGVRYALDFGRATWAALSQGDGRTLGVLATALVPASLAHAATAVEPDLKGDSAVIDKLFSGDSGVTLGSALNLNALFTGSNNANCYGPSIAYSSHENFVGGMPAAAGTLPGGDLGMWLATEGGSQPCVAAQLNARVAGVKGRVKQGLRLMAVMRLTVGKSSLTMPSASGSLNLQAELQAAFSAVPALSGVTVDAATIALDSGGTVYTYRLLLSQGSGASATSGEVILTHTPGGSATAYSGVMQVAGFHLSNDPAFSCSDEVDGGTGRYKVAQVSSVKYSRNGTAIEFGSRDAQYCGHASGSSSNHAAQVASFTVDGQLDPTVKISGNTRSGGTGWRAGFTRFAGSFNKDTVAGDFLFAWQAGTGDGNARGLAVHADYNTVTEVRALNGYFAFTGDVATSDGSLLGMVCNWAGPGNSHTPALSFQSQAATLGASATEYSLGASKITYAPTNSCSSTSTSFDVDVSGSIAASEGVGTVADLDTPSGANTVQQEVELRGFVKPSLF
;
A
#
# COMPACT_ATOMS: atom_id res chain seq x y z
N MET A 1 0.62 -45.92 30.51
CA MET A 1 -0.49 -45.78 31.49
C MET A 1 0.04 -45.07 32.73
N HIS A 2 -0.58 -43.95 33.06
CA HIS A 2 -0.61 -43.10 34.27
C HIS A 2 0.67 -42.91 35.11
N PHE A 3 1.30 -41.72 35.10
CA PHE A 3 0.96 -40.41 35.75
C PHE A 3 1.35 -40.31 37.24
N SER A 4 2.32 -39.45 37.56
CA SER A 4 2.13 -38.19 38.32
C SER A 4 3.34 -37.80 39.19
N HIS A 5 3.91 -36.62 38.91
CA HIS A 5 4.75 -35.79 39.79
C HIS A 5 4.49 -34.34 39.36
N ARG A 6 4.47 -33.29 40.18
CA ARG A 6 4.56 -33.05 41.63
C ARG A 6 4.13 -31.59 41.81
N ALA A 7 3.47 -31.27 42.92
CA ALA A 7 3.25 -29.89 43.38
C ALA A 7 4.14 -29.63 44.61
N LEU A 8 4.70 -28.43 44.73
CA LEU A 8 4.50 -27.49 45.86
C LEU A 8 5.55 -26.35 45.86
N PRO A 9 5.15 -25.10 46.17
CA PRO A 9 6.01 -23.93 46.34
C PRO A 9 6.17 -23.53 47.83
N ALA A 10 7.12 -22.64 48.13
CA ALA A 10 7.02 -21.59 49.18
C ALA A 10 8.35 -20.83 49.34
N ALA A 11 8.29 -19.49 49.34
CA ALA A 11 8.87 -18.64 50.38
C ALA A 11 8.45 -17.17 50.16
N ALA A 12 7.98 -16.56 51.25
CA ALA A 12 7.47 -15.19 51.35
C ALA A 12 8.50 -14.28 52.02
N LEU A 13 8.39 -12.96 51.80
CA LEU A 13 8.78 -11.94 52.79
C LEU A 13 7.94 -10.65 52.60
N VAL A 14 7.61 -10.00 53.73
CA VAL A 14 6.50 -9.04 53.97
C VAL A 14 7.04 -7.79 54.70
N LEU A 15 6.34 -6.64 54.55
CA LEU A 15 6.22 -5.39 55.40
C LEU A 15 6.78 -4.08 54.76
N MET A 16 5.94 -3.10 54.35
CA MET A 16 5.27 -1.95 55.06
C MET A 16 6.19 -0.70 55.23
N SER A 17 5.82 0.60 55.18
CA SER A 17 4.57 1.39 55.17
C SER A 17 4.84 2.93 55.00
N ALA A 18 3.96 3.66 54.29
CA ALA A 18 3.36 5.03 54.41
C ALA A 18 4.04 6.36 54.90
N CYS A 19 3.41 7.48 54.44
CA CYS A 19 3.40 8.94 54.82
C CYS A 19 4.30 9.90 54.01
N GLY A 20 3.95 11.10 53.49
CA GLY A 20 2.77 11.99 53.50
C GLY A 20 3.17 13.47 53.78
N GLY A 21 2.86 14.46 52.90
CA GLY A 21 2.76 15.90 53.26
C GLY A 21 3.48 16.98 52.40
N ASN A 22 2.74 18.02 51.99
CA ASN A 22 3.14 19.36 51.46
C ASN A 22 2.63 20.44 52.47
N PRO A 23 2.71 21.80 52.35
CA PRO A 23 3.28 22.74 51.35
C PRO A 23 4.00 24.02 51.92
N SER A 24 4.49 24.96 51.07
CA SER A 24 4.43 26.47 51.16
C SER A 24 5.62 27.24 50.48
N SER A 25 5.33 28.42 49.88
CA SER A 25 6.25 29.40 49.22
C SER A 25 6.49 30.65 50.10
N PRO A 26 7.49 31.57 49.87
CA PRO A 26 7.41 32.67 48.85
C PRO A 26 8.73 33.37 48.31
N SER A 27 8.57 34.16 47.22
CA SER A 27 9.21 35.46 46.78
C SER A 27 10.72 35.71 46.45
N THR A 28 11.03 35.97 45.15
CA THR A 28 11.84 37.02 44.39
C THR A 28 13.17 37.66 44.90
N PRO A 29 14.05 38.33 44.07
CA PRO A 29 14.38 38.30 42.61
C PRO A 29 15.92 38.32 42.23
N ILE A 30 16.22 38.50 40.92
CA ILE A 30 17.42 39.08 40.20
C ILE A 30 18.59 38.20 39.62
N THR A 31 18.77 38.33 38.28
CA THR A 31 20.00 38.34 37.39
C THR A 31 20.74 37.09 36.84
N ALA A 32 20.60 36.92 35.50
CA ALA A 32 21.58 36.67 34.41
C ALA A 32 22.48 35.40 34.30
N ALA A 33 22.06 34.49 33.38
CA ALA A 33 22.79 33.70 32.34
C ALA A 33 23.95 32.72 32.70
N PRO A 34 24.30 31.74 31.81
CA PRO A 34 23.50 30.88 30.92
C PRO A 34 23.74 29.38 31.24
N THR A 35 22.71 28.52 31.25
CA THR A 35 22.92 27.06 31.38
C THR A 35 21.95 26.25 30.54
N SER A 36 22.55 25.37 29.74
CA SER A 36 21.97 24.24 29.03
C SER A 36 20.97 23.45 29.88
N VAL A 37 19.78 23.20 29.34
CA VAL A 37 18.78 22.31 29.93
C VAL A 37 18.96 20.91 29.35
N THR A 38 19.29 19.97 30.24
CA THR A 38 19.19 18.52 30.07
C THR A 38 17.72 18.10 30.05
N ALA A 39 17.32 17.31 29.06
CA ALA A 39 16.00 16.69 28.99
C ALA A 39 15.98 15.40 29.84
N ASP A 40 15.15 15.40 30.88
CA ASP A 40 14.76 14.22 31.64
C ASP A 40 13.47 13.62 31.07
N GLY A 41 13.45 12.29 30.92
CA GLY A 41 12.29 11.45 31.26
C GLY A 41 11.16 11.21 30.23
N THR A 42 11.05 9.93 29.85
CA THR A 42 9.84 9.14 29.46
C THR A 42 9.27 9.08 28.02
N PHE A 43 9.40 7.84 27.47
CA PHE A 43 8.63 7.05 26.47
C PHE A 43 8.64 7.38 24.96
N PRO A 44 8.66 6.34 24.08
CA PRO A 44 9.07 6.44 22.69
C PRO A 44 7.94 6.98 21.83
N THR A 45 8.18 8.15 21.27
CA THR A 45 7.46 8.73 20.15
C THR A 45 8.17 8.26 18.88
N GLY A 46 7.48 7.54 18.01
CA GLY A 46 8.12 7.00 16.82
C GLY A 46 7.15 6.90 15.67
N LEU A 47 7.10 7.96 14.85
CA LEU A 47 7.14 7.90 13.37
C LEU A 47 6.89 9.28 12.74
N SER A 48 7.98 10.04 12.61
CA SER A 48 8.09 11.19 11.70
C SER A 48 9.00 10.79 10.55
N VAL A 49 8.46 10.52 9.35
CA VAL A 49 9.28 10.69 8.15
C VAL A 49 9.42 12.19 7.94
N GLY A 50 10.65 12.71 7.95
CA GLY A 50 10.95 14.05 7.48
C GLY A 50 10.67 14.17 5.99
N THR A 51 10.24 15.34 5.53
CA THR A 51 10.29 15.62 4.10
C THR A 51 11.76 15.63 3.67
N PRO A 52 12.12 15.07 2.50
CA PRO A 52 13.48 15.16 1.96
C PRO A 52 14.04 16.59 1.90
N THR A 53 13.17 17.61 1.92
CA THR A 53 13.51 19.03 1.84
C THR A 53 13.88 19.67 3.19
N ALA A 54 13.41 19.10 4.31
CA ALA A 54 13.67 19.63 5.66
C ALA A 54 15.14 19.58 6.10
N LEU A 55 15.99 18.85 5.38
CA LEU A 55 17.43 18.72 5.68
C LEU A 55 18.31 19.77 4.97
N SER A 56 17.72 20.68 4.16
CA SER A 56 18.49 21.69 3.41
C SER A 56 18.67 23.05 4.12
N THR A 57 18.03 23.27 5.28
CA THR A 57 17.96 24.59 5.92
C THR A 57 18.79 24.78 7.19
N THR A 58 19.61 23.82 7.60
CA THR A 58 20.55 24.02 8.74
C THR A 58 21.92 23.45 8.42
N GLY A 59 22.93 24.32 8.42
CA GLY A 59 24.33 23.98 8.20
C GLY A 59 24.90 23.06 9.28
N SER A 60 25.94 22.31 8.87
CA SER A 60 26.83 21.51 9.72
C SER A 60 26.17 20.30 10.40
N VAL A 61 26.09 19.17 9.70
CA VAL A 61 26.18 17.86 10.35
C VAL A 61 27.67 17.57 10.55
N THR A 62 28.20 17.82 11.74
CA THR A 62 29.51 17.29 12.13
C THR A 62 29.39 15.77 12.21
N SER A 63 30.11 15.07 11.33
CA SER A 63 30.25 13.61 11.35
C SER A 63 30.80 13.16 12.71
N ALA A 64 30.02 12.39 13.47
CA ALA A 64 30.59 11.59 14.54
C ALA A 64 31.41 10.44 13.91
N ALA A 65 32.64 10.23 14.37
CA ALA A 65 33.50 9.18 13.85
C ALA A 65 32.85 7.79 14.04
N PRO A 66 33.01 6.85 13.09
CA PRO A 66 32.42 5.51 13.21
C PRO A 66 33.01 4.76 14.40
N ILE A 67 32.13 4.12 15.19
CA ILE A 67 32.52 3.29 16.33
C ILE A 67 32.97 1.91 15.83
N ASP A 68 34.18 1.51 16.20
CA ASP A 68 34.76 0.19 15.93
C ASP A 68 34.07 -0.90 16.78
N GLY A 69 33.45 -1.88 16.12
CA GLY A 69 32.69 -2.96 16.77
C GLY A 69 33.52 -3.84 17.73
N VAL A 70 34.84 -3.89 17.56
CA VAL A 70 35.73 -4.61 18.48
C VAL A 70 35.93 -3.81 19.78
N ARG A 71 35.99 -2.48 19.69
CA ARG A 71 36.05 -1.59 20.87
C ARG A 71 34.75 -1.62 21.65
N TYR A 72 33.60 -1.63 20.96
CA TYR A 72 32.29 -1.74 21.60
C TYR A 72 32.16 -3.02 22.45
N ALA A 73 32.60 -4.16 21.94
CA ALA A 73 32.56 -5.43 22.68
C ALA A 73 33.48 -5.43 23.91
N LEU A 74 34.67 -4.82 23.80
CA LEU A 74 35.62 -4.70 24.91
C LEU A 74 35.13 -3.72 25.99
N ASP A 75 34.54 -2.59 25.59
CA ASP A 75 34.01 -1.59 26.51
C ASP A 75 32.75 -2.10 27.21
N PHE A 76 31.89 -2.83 26.50
CA PHE A 76 30.74 -3.52 27.08
C PHE A 76 31.18 -4.58 28.12
N GLY A 77 32.18 -5.38 27.79
CA GLY A 77 32.74 -6.37 28.72
C GLY A 77 33.33 -5.74 29.98
N ARG A 78 34.07 -4.64 29.84
CA ARG A 78 34.65 -3.91 30.99
C ARG A 78 33.58 -3.25 31.85
N ALA A 79 32.58 -2.62 31.25
CA ALA A 79 31.48 -1.98 31.96
C ALA A 79 30.63 -3.00 32.73
N THR A 80 30.36 -4.16 32.12
CA THR A 80 29.63 -5.26 32.77
C THR A 80 30.40 -5.79 33.98
N TRP A 81 31.72 -6.02 33.85
CA TRP A 81 32.56 -6.50 34.93
C TRP A 81 32.71 -5.49 36.08
N ALA A 82 32.84 -4.21 35.76
CA ALA A 82 32.87 -3.13 36.76
C ALA A 82 31.55 -3.03 37.53
N ALA A 83 30.40 -3.12 36.85
CA ALA A 83 29.09 -3.09 37.50
C ALA A 83 28.84 -4.31 38.40
N LEU A 84 29.27 -5.50 37.96
CA LEU A 84 29.20 -6.74 38.75
C LEU A 84 30.10 -6.69 39.98
N SER A 85 31.34 -6.24 39.84
CA SER A 85 32.29 -6.16 40.95
C SER A 85 31.91 -5.10 41.99
N GLN A 86 31.14 -4.08 41.61
CA GLN A 86 30.68 -3.00 42.49
C GLN A 86 29.25 -3.19 43.00
N GLY A 87 28.54 -4.25 42.59
CA GLY A 87 27.15 -4.49 42.97
C GLY A 87 26.15 -3.46 42.41
N ASP A 88 26.51 -2.77 41.33
CA ASP A 88 25.66 -1.75 40.70
C ASP A 88 24.57 -2.40 39.82
N GLY A 89 23.47 -2.76 40.48
CA GLY A 89 22.32 -3.41 39.85
C GLY A 89 21.61 -2.55 38.80
N ARG A 90 21.76 -1.22 38.83
CA ARG A 90 21.16 -0.33 37.81
C ARG A 90 21.93 -0.43 36.50
N THR A 91 23.24 -0.33 36.55
CA THR A 91 24.10 -0.46 35.36
C THR A 91 24.01 -1.87 34.77
N LEU A 92 23.94 -2.91 35.62
CA LEU A 92 23.66 -4.28 35.19
C LEU A 92 22.31 -4.45 34.50
N GLY A 93 21.26 -3.81 35.02
CA GLY A 93 19.92 -3.84 34.40
C GLY A 93 19.91 -3.24 33.00
N VAL A 94 20.60 -2.11 32.81
CA VAL A 94 20.74 -1.44 31.50
C VAL A 94 21.54 -2.30 30.51
N LEU A 95 22.64 -2.90 30.96
CA LEU A 95 23.46 -3.80 30.13
C LEU A 95 22.72 -5.12 29.82
N ALA A 96 21.88 -5.62 30.73
CA ALA A 96 21.04 -6.79 30.52
C ALA A 96 19.93 -6.53 29.49
N THR A 97 19.31 -5.35 29.49
CA THR A 97 18.35 -4.97 28.43
C THR A 97 18.98 -4.86 27.04
N ALA A 98 20.28 -4.56 26.95
CA ALA A 98 21.02 -4.59 25.68
C ALA A 98 21.32 -6.02 25.19
N LEU A 99 21.13 -7.04 26.03
CA LEU A 99 21.36 -8.46 25.73
C LEU A 99 20.07 -9.30 25.60
N VAL A 100 18.88 -8.72 25.82
CA VAL A 100 17.63 -9.46 25.65
C VAL A 100 17.44 -9.79 24.16
N PRO A 101 17.30 -11.08 23.80
CA PRO A 101 17.02 -11.48 22.42
C PRO A 101 15.71 -10.84 21.97
N ALA A 102 15.71 -10.19 20.82
CA ALA A 102 14.56 -9.52 20.24
C ALA A 102 13.34 -10.44 20.00
N SER A 103 13.38 -11.74 20.29
CA SER A 103 12.35 -12.71 19.89
C SER A 103 11.11 -12.84 20.78
N LEU A 104 10.94 -12.05 21.86
CA LEU A 104 9.76 -12.16 22.74
C LEU A 104 8.89 -10.89 22.86
N ALA A 105 9.17 -9.84 22.08
CA ALA A 105 8.31 -8.66 21.95
C ALA A 105 7.65 -8.53 20.55
N HIS A 106 7.80 -9.53 19.68
CA HIS A 106 7.44 -9.46 18.26
C HIS A 106 5.99 -9.81 17.90
N ALA A 107 5.04 -9.83 18.86
CA ALA A 107 3.65 -10.19 18.57
C ALA A 107 2.71 -9.00 18.30
N ALA A 108 3.09 -7.76 18.67
CA ALA A 108 2.32 -6.54 18.36
C ALA A 108 2.79 -5.82 17.08
N THR A 109 3.83 -6.36 16.43
CA THR A 109 4.63 -5.67 15.41
C THR A 109 4.62 -6.42 14.08
N ALA A 110 3.48 -6.84 13.52
CA ALA A 110 3.47 -7.35 12.15
C ALA A 110 3.11 -6.25 11.13
N VAL A 111 2.24 -5.31 11.50
CA VAL A 111 1.81 -4.19 10.64
C VAL A 111 2.62 -2.92 10.91
N GLU A 112 3.15 -2.76 12.13
CA GLU A 112 3.91 -1.58 12.57
C GLU A 112 5.41 -1.52 12.14
N PRO A 113 6.18 -2.62 12.00
CA PRO A 113 7.63 -2.49 11.75
C PRO A 113 7.97 -2.21 10.29
N ASP A 114 7.08 -2.49 9.34
CA ASP A 114 7.42 -2.33 7.92
C ASP A 114 7.45 -0.83 7.56
N LEU A 115 6.52 -0.01 8.08
CA LEU A 115 6.58 1.46 7.93
C LEU A 115 7.63 2.12 8.84
N LYS A 116 7.84 1.63 10.07
CA LYS A 116 8.94 2.08 10.97
C LYS A 116 10.32 1.80 10.38
N GLY A 117 10.49 0.61 9.79
CA GLY A 117 11.70 0.21 9.08
C GLY A 117 11.94 1.09 7.86
N ASP A 118 10.89 1.51 7.16
CA ASP A 118 11.01 2.33 5.96
C ASP A 118 11.43 3.77 6.21
N SER A 119 10.84 4.42 7.21
CA SER A 119 11.29 5.76 7.61
C SER A 119 12.73 5.71 8.09
N ALA A 120 13.09 4.71 8.89
CA ALA A 120 14.45 4.52 9.37
C ALA A 120 15.44 4.28 8.21
N VAL A 121 15.04 3.55 7.15
CA VAL A 121 15.87 3.37 5.95
C VAL A 121 16.05 4.70 5.21
N ILE A 122 14.99 5.50 5.06
CA ILE A 122 15.07 6.82 4.41
C ILE A 122 15.98 7.77 5.21
N ASP A 123 15.82 7.83 6.54
CA ASP A 123 16.65 8.65 7.42
C ASP A 123 18.12 8.22 7.37
N LYS A 124 18.38 6.90 7.35
CA LYS A 124 19.72 6.33 7.18
C LYS A 124 20.34 6.64 5.82
N LEU A 125 19.53 6.62 4.76
CA LEU A 125 19.99 7.04 3.43
C LEU A 125 20.44 8.51 3.46
N PHE A 126 19.65 9.39 4.09
CA PHE A 126 19.99 10.80 4.21
C PHE A 126 21.19 11.09 5.12
N SER A 127 21.38 10.32 6.19
CA SER A 127 22.55 10.45 7.06
C SER A 127 23.83 9.87 6.45
N GLY A 128 23.73 9.21 5.29
CA GLY A 128 24.86 8.57 4.61
C GLY A 128 25.36 7.31 5.32
N ASP A 129 24.51 6.67 6.13
CA ASP A 129 24.83 5.45 6.90
C ASP A 129 25.31 4.33 5.97
N SER A 130 26.53 3.82 6.21
CA SER A 130 27.14 2.72 5.45
C SER A 130 26.43 1.37 5.63
N GLY A 131 25.56 1.23 6.63
CA GLY A 131 24.74 0.04 6.88
C GLY A 131 23.55 -0.11 5.95
N VAL A 132 23.18 0.92 5.17
CA VAL A 132 22.13 0.85 4.15
C VAL A 132 22.77 0.93 2.76
N THR A 133 22.72 -0.17 2.01
CA THR A 133 23.19 -0.20 0.62
C THR A 133 22.04 0.10 -0.33
N LEU A 134 22.33 0.69 -1.49
CA LEU A 134 21.32 0.93 -2.52
C LEU A 134 20.57 -0.34 -2.94
N GLY A 135 21.26 -1.49 -2.94
CA GLY A 135 20.67 -2.78 -3.27
C GLY A 135 19.68 -3.31 -2.21
N SER A 136 19.84 -2.94 -0.93
CA SER A 136 18.84 -3.24 0.10
C SER A 136 17.76 -2.16 0.22
N ALA A 137 18.04 -0.95 -0.26
CA ALA A 137 17.10 0.16 -0.26
C ALA A 137 16.11 0.13 -1.43
N LEU A 138 16.54 -0.26 -2.63
CA LEU A 138 15.72 -0.18 -3.84
C LEU A 138 15.19 -1.55 -4.27
N ASN A 139 13.89 -1.62 -4.53
CA ASN A 139 13.22 -2.76 -5.16
C ASN A 139 12.43 -2.25 -6.37
N LEU A 140 13.03 -2.33 -7.56
CA LEU A 140 12.41 -1.85 -8.79
C LEU A 140 11.19 -2.69 -9.19
N ASN A 141 11.15 -3.98 -8.84
CA ASN A 141 9.97 -4.79 -9.10
C ASN A 141 8.76 -4.24 -8.33
N ALA A 142 8.91 -3.93 -7.05
CA ALA A 142 7.84 -3.35 -6.24
C ALA A 142 7.35 -1.97 -6.73
N LEU A 143 8.11 -1.30 -7.60
CA LEU A 143 7.74 -0.04 -8.22
C LEU A 143 6.90 -0.24 -9.49
N PHE A 144 7.22 -1.24 -10.31
CA PHE A 144 6.59 -1.45 -11.63
C PHE A 144 5.51 -2.55 -11.66
N THR A 145 5.39 -3.37 -10.63
CA THR A 145 4.34 -4.40 -10.54
C THR A 145 3.04 -3.85 -9.97
N GLY A 146 1.90 -4.24 -10.58
CA GLY A 146 0.55 -3.97 -10.05
C GLY A 146 0.23 -4.71 -8.75
N SER A 147 -0.87 -4.31 -8.09
CA SER A 147 -1.41 -5.04 -6.94
C SER A 147 -2.31 -6.18 -7.41
N ASN A 148 -2.12 -7.39 -6.86
CA ASN A 148 -3.01 -8.53 -7.11
C ASN A 148 -4.18 -8.54 -6.11
N ASN A 149 -5.27 -9.21 -6.47
CA ASN A 149 -6.34 -9.54 -5.52
C ASN A 149 -5.87 -10.66 -4.57
N ALA A 150 -6.49 -10.74 -3.39
CA ALA A 150 -6.49 -11.97 -2.60
C ALA A 150 -7.23 -13.08 -3.37
N ASN A 151 -6.86 -14.34 -3.18
CA ASN A 151 -7.47 -15.47 -3.91
C ASN A 151 -8.94 -15.67 -3.52
N CYS A 152 -9.29 -15.35 -2.27
CA CYS A 152 -10.67 -15.36 -1.78
C CYS A 152 -11.57 -14.30 -2.46
N TYR A 153 -10.97 -13.31 -3.16
CA TYR A 153 -11.66 -12.14 -3.71
C TYR A 153 -11.72 -12.20 -5.24
N GLY A 154 -12.94 -12.35 -5.78
CA GLY A 154 -13.22 -12.43 -7.20
C GLY A 154 -12.47 -13.58 -7.90
N PRO A 155 -12.52 -14.82 -7.41
CA PRO A 155 -11.98 -15.96 -8.16
C PRO A 155 -12.75 -16.17 -9.47
N SER A 156 -12.13 -16.85 -10.43
CA SER A 156 -12.86 -17.40 -11.58
C SER A 156 -13.65 -18.62 -11.13
N ILE A 157 -14.92 -18.73 -11.51
CA ILE A 157 -15.81 -19.81 -11.05
C ILE A 157 -16.33 -20.62 -12.23
N ALA A 158 -16.11 -21.94 -12.19
CA ALA A 158 -16.70 -22.86 -13.14
C ALA A 158 -18.18 -23.08 -12.82
N TYR A 159 -19.00 -23.25 -13.87
CA TYR A 159 -20.37 -23.71 -13.74
C TYR A 159 -20.65 -24.81 -14.76
N SER A 160 -21.49 -25.78 -14.39
CA SER A 160 -21.88 -26.91 -15.25
C SER A 160 -23.28 -26.73 -15.85
N SER A 161 -24.13 -25.97 -15.16
CA SER A 161 -25.46 -25.57 -15.60
C SER A 161 -25.76 -24.15 -15.10
N HIS A 162 -26.55 -23.39 -15.86
CA HIS A 162 -26.92 -22.03 -15.51
C HIS A 162 -28.39 -21.75 -15.81
N GLU A 163 -29.16 -21.38 -14.80
CA GLU A 163 -30.62 -21.24 -14.90
C GLU A 163 -31.08 -20.04 -15.75
N ASN A 164 -30.22 -19.02 -15.91
CA ASN A 164 -30.50 -17.89 -16.80
C ASN A 164 -30.05 -18.11 -18.25
N PHE A 165 -29.73 -19.36 -18.63
CA PHE A 165 -29.44 -19.70 -20.02
C PHE A 165 -30.71 -19.56 -20.87
N VAL A 166 -30.67 -18.76 -21.94
CA VAL A 166 -31.78 -18.57 -22.88
C VAL A 166 -31.38 -19.20 -24.22
N GLY A 167 -32.13 -20.19 -24.72
CA GLY A 167 -31.86 -20.73 -26.07
C GLY A 167 -32.21 -22.20 -26.37
N GLY A 168 -32.87 -22.94 -25.48
CA GLY A 168 -33.38 -24.29 -25.79
C GLY A 168 -32.31 -25.38 -26.03
N MET A 169 -31.03 -25.07 -25.85
CA MET A 169 -29.94 -26.05 -25.76
C MET A 169 -29.66 -26.38 -24.29
N PRO A 170 -29.11 -27.56 -23.95
CA PRO A 170 -28.71 -27.85 -22.57
C PRO A 170 -27.75 -26.76 -22.09
N ALA A 171 -27.96 -26.25 -20.88
CA ALA A 171 -27.17 -25.18 -20.30
C ALA A 171 -25.68 -25.54 -20.40
N ALA A 172 -24.94 -24.82 -21.25
CA ALA A 172 -23.54 -25.15 -21.52
C ALA A 172 -22.70 -24.82 -20.28
N ALA A 173 -21.81 -25.73 -19.90
CA ALA A 173 -20.80 -25.46 -18.90
C ALA A 173 -19.90 -24.28 -19.34
N GLY A 174 -19.36 -23.54 -18.38
CA GLY A 174 -18.50 -22.39 -18.65
C GLY A 174 -17.74 -21.92 -17.42
N THR A 175 -17.11 -20.77 -17.55
CA THR A 175 -16.32 -20.14 -16.48
C THR A 175 -16.65 -18.65 -16.41
N LEU A 176 -17.03 -18.20 -15.23
CA LEU A 176 -17.10 -16.78 -14.90
C LEU A 176 -15.68 -16.25 -14.73
N PRO A 177 -15.31 -15.14 -15.40
CA PRO A 177 -13.99 -14.57 -15.28
C PRO A 177 -13.76 -14.02 -13.87
N GLY A 178 -12.50 -14.03 -13.44
CA GLY A 178 -12.10 -13.48 -12.15
C GLY A 178 -12.35 -11.97 -12.04
N GLY A 179 -12.56 -11.53 -10.81
CA GLY A 179 -12.75 -10.15 -10.39
C GLY A 179 -14.21 -9.74 -10.22
N ASP A 180 -15.16 -10.45 -10.84
CA ASP A 180 -16.57 -10.06 -10.87
C ASP A 180 -17.32 -10.30 -9.57
N LEU A 181 -16.83 -11.22 -8.74
CA LEU A 181 -17.64 -11.84 -7.71
C LEU A 181 -17.51 -11.24 -6.30
N GLY A 182 -16.62 -10.25 -6.11
CA GLY A 182 -16.39 -9.63 -4.81
C GLY A 182 -15.73 -10.57 -3.81
N MET A 183 -16.13 -10.51 -2.54
CA MET A 183 -15.68 -11.47 -1.53
C MET A 183 -16.41 -12.80 -1.77
N TRP A 184 -15.68 -13.85 -2.13
CA TRP A 184 -16.28 -15.15 -2.48
C TRP A 184 -16.07 -16.18 -1.37
N LEU A 185 -14.81 -16.42 -1.02
CA LEU A 185 -14.48 -17.26 0.14
C LEU A 185 -14.45 -16.40 1.40
N ALA A 186 -14.93 -16.95 2.52
CA ALA A 186 -14.96 -16.22 3.78
C ALA A 186 -13.54 -15.88 4.28
N THR A 187 -12.56 -16.75 3.99
CA THR A 187 -11.17 -16.60 4.40
C THR A 187 -10.19 -16.88 3.26
N GLU A 188 -9.04 -16.23 3.33
CA GLU A 188 -7.83 -16.52 2.55
C GLU A 188 -6.99 -17.56 3.31
N GLY A 189 -6.58 -18.63 2.63
CA GLY A 189 -5.74 -19.67 3.23
C GLY A 189 -6.37 -20.41 4.43
N GLY A 190 -7.68 -20.26 4.65
CA GLY A 190 -8.42 -20.90 5.73
C GLY A 190 -8.49 -20.11 7.05
N SER A 191 -7.74 -19.02 7.23
CA SER A 191 -7.71 -18.27 8.50
C SER A 191 -8.08 -16.80 8.36
N GLN A 192 -7.40 -16.06 7.49
CA GLN A 192 -7.51 -14.60 7.38
C GLN A 192 -8.82 -14.22 6.69
N PRO A 193 -9.71 -13.40 7.30
CA PRO A 193 -10.93 -12.91 6.65
C PRO A 193 -10.65 -12.26 5.31
N CYS A 194 -11.48 -12.56 4.31
CA CYS A 194 -11.24 -12.14 2.95
C CYS A 194 -11.15 -10.62 2.78
N VAL A 195 -11.98 -9.85 3.48
CA VAL A 195 -11.89 -8.37 3.49
C VAL A 195 -10.49 -7.91 3.91
N ALA A 196 -9.94 -8.51 4.96
CA ALA A 196 -8.65 -8.13 5.51
C ALA A 196 -7.52 -8.56 4.57
N ALA A 197 -7.61 -9.76 3.97
CA ALA A 197 -6.67 -10.23 2.96
C ALA A 197 -6.65 -9.30 1.73
N GLN A 198 -7.83 -8.94 1.22
CA GLN A 198 -7.96 -8.06 0.07
C GLN A 198 -7.48 -6.64 0.36
N LEU A 199 -7.84 -6.06 1.51
CA LEU A 199 -7.33 -4.76 1.93
C LEU A 199 -5.79 -4.77 2.00
N ASN A 200 -5.21 -5.80 2.63
CA ASN A 200 -3.75 -5.96 2.72
C ASN A 200 -3.11 -6.03 1.33
N ALA A 201 -3.68 -6.80 0.40
CA ALA A 201 -3.17 -6.92 -0.96
C ALA A 201 -3.20 -5.58 -1.72
N ARG A 202 -4.29 -4.81 -1.58
CA ARG A 202 -4.44 -3.49 -2.21
C ARG A 202 -3.51 -2.43 -1.61
N VAL A 203 -3.45 -2.35 -0.28
CA VAL A 203 -2.56 -1.43 0.44
C VAL A 203 -1.10 -1.77 0.15
N ALA A 204 -0.71 -3.06 0.12
CA ALA A 204 0.66 -3.47 -0.13
C ALA A 204 1.22 -2.93 -1.45
N GLY A 205 0.45 -2.97 -2.53
CA GLY A 205 0.94 -2.46 -3.83
C GLY A 205 1.04 -0.93 -3.90
N VAL A 206 0.10 -0.18 -3.30
CA VAL A 206 0.22 1.30 -3.22
C VAL A 206 1.38 1.69 -2.31
N LYS A 207 1.47 1.04 -1.14
CA LYS A 207 2.58 1.22 -0.20
C LYS A 207 3.91 0.93 -0.86
N GLY A 208 4.02 -0.18 -1.59
CA GLY A 208 5.22 -0.58 -2.34
C GLY A 208 5.67 0.53 -3.28
N ARG A 209 4.78 1.03 -4.14
CA ARG A 209 5.11 2.10 -5.08
C ARG A 209 5.53 3.39 -4.38
N VAL A 210 4.76 3.88 -3.41
CA VAL A 210 5.05 5.14 -2.71
C VAL A 210 6.38 5.04 -1.95
N LYS A 211 6.59 3.93 -1.24
CA LYS A 211 7.84 3.61 -0.52
C LYS A 211 9.03 3.65 -1.46
N GLN A 212 8.97 2.93 -2.59
CA GLN A 212 10.07 2.88 -3.54
C GLN A 212 10.30 4.23 -4.21
N GLY A 213 9.24 4.95 -4.58
CA GLY A 213 9.34 6.33 -5.08
C GLY A 213 10.10 7.22 -4.09
N LEU A 214 9.67 7.27 -2.83
CA LEU A 214 10.31 8.12 -1.80
C LEU A 214 11.77 7.75 -1.56
N ARG A 215 12.09 6.46 -1.54
CA ARG A 215 13.47 5.98 -1.44
C ARG A 215 14.29 6.39 -2.65
N LEU A 216 13.75 6.35 -3.88
CA LEU A 216 14.44 6.84 -5.07
C LEU A 216 14.77 8.33 -4.98
N MET A 217 13.86 9.16 -4.47
CA MET A 217 14.14 10.58 -4.24
C MET A 217 15.25 10.80 -3.20
N ALA A 218 15.22 10.02 -2.11
CA ALA A 218 16.25 10.07 -1.09
C ALA A 218 17.61 9.70 -1.68
N VAL A 219 17.66 8.67 -2.52
CA VAL A 219 18.86 8.29 -3.27
C VAL A 219 19.33 9.42 -4.20
N MET A 220 18.44 10.04 -4.98
CA MET A 220 18.82 11.14 -5.87
C MET A 220 19.43 12.32 -5.09
N ARG A 221 18.83 12.71 -3.96
CA ARG A 221 19.37 13.77 -3.09
C ARG A 221 20.69 13.37 -2.41
N LEU A 222 20.82 12.11 -2.00
CA LEU A 222 22.08 11.59 -1.47
C LEU A 222 23.19 11.65 -2.54
N THR A 223 22.87 11.34 -3.79
CA THR A 223 23.79 11.48 -4.93
C THR A 223 24.23 12.93 -5.11
N VAL A 224 23.31 13.91 -4.98
CA VAL A 224 23.69 15.33 -4.95
C VAL A 224 24.69 15.59 -3.82
N GLY A 225 24.36 15.21 -2.59
CA GLY A 225 25.18 15.49 -1.40
C GLY A 225 26.56 14.81 -1.38
N LYS A 226 26.74 13.70 -2.12
CA LYS A 226 28.02 13.01 -2.28
C LYS A 226 28.84 13.50 -3.48
N SER A 227 28.28 14.40 -4.29
CA SER A 227 28.92 14.97 -5.47
C SER A 227 29.29 16.44 -5.22
N SER A 228 29.89 17.10 -6.22
CA SER A 228 30.09 18.56 -6.21
C SER A 228 28.84 19.34 -6.65
N LEU A 229 27.72 18.65 -6.90
CA LEU A 229 26.49 19.25 -7.38
C LEU A 229 25.71 19.94 -6.26
N THR A 230 24.84 20.86 -6.64
CA THR A 230 23.94 21.57 -5.72
C THR A 230 22.49 21.38 -6.15
N MET A 231 21.57 21.43 -5.18
CA MET A 231 20.14 21.39 -5.48
C MET A 231 19.74 22.57 -6.39
N PRO A 232 18.81 22.37 -7.34
CA PRO A 232 18.39 23.43 -8.24
C PRO A 232 17.78 24.62 -7.49
N SER A 233 18.09 25.83 -7.94
CA SER A 233 17.35 27.05 -7.57
C SER A 233 15.98 27.08 -8.24
N ALA A 234 15.11 28.04 -7.87
CA ALA A 234 13.80 28.21 -8.50
C ALA A 234 13.92 28.30 -10.04
N SER A 235 13.02 27.63 -10.75
CA SER A 235 13.05 27.39 -12.21
C SER A 235 14.26 26.60 -12.74
N GLY A 236 15.17 26.16 -11.87
CA GLY A 236 16.34 25.39 -12.23
C GLY A 236 16.06 23.89 -12.36
N SER A 237 16.92 23.21 -13.11
CA SER A 237 16.94 21.76 -13.22
C SER A 237 18.38 21.25 -13.09
N LEU A 238 18.52 20.13 -12.40
CA LEU A 238 19.77 19.41 -12.21
C LEU A 238 19.67 18.05 -12.91
N ASN A 239 20.67 17.72 -13.74
CA ASN A 239 20.82 16.39 -14.31
C ASN A 239 21.77 15.56 -13.44
N LEU A 240 21.33 14.37 -13.06
CA LEU A 240 22.02 13.40 -12.19
C LEU A 240 22.28 12.07 -12.89
N GLN A 241 22.09 11.99 -14.20
CA GLN A 241 22.14 10.74 -14.94
C GLN A 241 23.48 10.02 -14.76
N ALA A 242 24.61 10.73 -14.92
CA ALA A 242 25.93 10.13 -14.86
C ALA A 242 26.27 9.65 -13.45
N GLU A 243 25.98 10.47 -12.43
CA GLU A 243 26.26 10.19 -11.03
C GLU A 243 25.39 9.03 -10.52
N LEU A 244 24.11 9.00 -10.90
CA LEU A 244 23.21 7.93 -10.52
C LEU A 244 23.52 6.62 -11.26
N GLN A 245 23.91 6.69 -12.53
CA GLN A 245 24.41 5.52 -13.28
C GLN A 245 25.64 4.92 -12.60
N ALA A 246 26.60 5.73 -12.19
CA ALA A 246 27.78 5.26 -11.46
C ALA A 246 27.40 4.58 -10.14
N ALA A 247 26.43 5.14 -9.40
CA ALA A 247 25.92 4.56 -8.17
C ALA A 247 25.21 3.21 -8.41
N PHE A 248 24.43 3.09 -9.48
CA PHE A 248 23.75 1.83 -9.85
C PHE A 248 24.75 0.76 -10.28
N SER A 249 25.77 1.12 -11.07
CA SER A 249 26.81 0.19 -11.51
C SER A 249 27.66 -0.37 -10.37
N ALA A 250 27.74 0.34 -9.23
CA ALA A 250 28.42 -0.14 -8.03
C ALA A 250 27.61 -1.17 -7.21
N VAL A 251 26.36 -1.44 -7.59
CA VAL A 251 25.42 -2.30 -6.86
C VAL A 251 25.11 -3.54 -7.67
N PRO A 252 25.58 -4.74 -7.26
CA PRO A 252 25.36 -5.97 -8.04
C PRO A 252 23.88 -6.26 -8.37
N ALA A 253 22.96 -5.96 -7.44
CA ALA A 253 21.52 -6.17 -7.62
C ALA A 253 20.89 -5.25 -8.69
N LEU A 254 21.57 -4.17 -9.06
CA LEU A 254 21.14 -3.22 -10.11
C LEU A 254 22.00 -3.35 -11.38
N SER A 255 22.87 -4.36 -11.44
CA SER A 255 23.67 -4.62 -12.63
C SER A 255 22.77 -4.92 -13.83
N GLY A 256 23.02 -4.24 -14.96
CA GLY A 256 22.19 -4.35 -16.16
C GLY A 256 21.01 -3.38 -16.24
N VAL A 257 20.79 -2.55 -15.22
CA VAL A 257 19.86 -1.40 -15.30
C VAL A 257 20.62 -0.18 -15.81
N THR A 258 20.07 0.46 -16.84
CA THR A 258 20.57 1.73 -17.40
C THR A 258 19.73 2.88 -16.89
N VAL A 259 20.39 3.97 -16.48
CA VAL A 259 19.76 5.25 -16.15
C VAL A 259 19.76 6.11 -17.41
N ASP A 260 18.61 6.17 -18.07
CA ASP A 260 18.44 6.94 -19.30
C ASP A 260 18.22 8.42 -19.03
N ALA A 261 17.58 8.75 -17.89
CA ALA A 261 17.47 10.12 -17.40
C ALA A 261 17.31 10.13 -15.88
N ALA A 262 17.96 11.08 -15.20
CA ALA A 262 17.70 11.36 -13.80
C ALA A 262 17.76 12.88 -13.59
N THR A 263 16.65 13.51 -13.20
CA THR A 263 16.61 14.96 -13.03
C THR A 263 15.88 15.37 -11.76
N ILE A 264 16.33 16.47 -11.15
CA ILE A 264 15.63 17.19 -10.09
C ILE A 264 15.38 18.60 -10.59
N ALA A 265 14.12 19.03 -10.64
CA ALA A 265 13.75 20.40 -10.97
C ALA A 265 13.00 21.06 -9.81
N LEU A 266 13.12 22.38 -9.71
CA LEU A 266 12.36 23.19 -8.76
C LEU A 266 11.52 24.19 -9.57
N ASP A 267 10.23 24.27 -9.25
CA ASP A 267 9.31 25.19 -9.93
C ASP A 267 9.73 26.67 -9.75
N SER A 268 9.08 27.56 -10.51
CA SER A 268 9.35 28.99 -10.41
C SER A 268 8.97 29.61 -9.06
N GLY A 269 8.02 29.00 -8.34
CA GLY A 269 7.64 29.40 -6.99
C GLY A 269 8.65 28.99 -5.92
N GLY A 270 9.58 28.08 -6.23
CA GLY A 270 10.56 27.59 -5.26
C GLY A 270 9.98 26.64 -4.21
N THR A 271 8.82 26.04 -4.47
CA THR A 271 8.05 25.25 -3.48
C THR A 271 7.79 23.82 -3.92
N VAL A 272 7.83 23.53 -5.22
CA VAL A 272 7.47 22.22 -5.78
C VAL A 272 8.68 21.61 -6.47
N TYR A 273 9.13 20.46 -5.96
CA TYR A 273 10.19 19.68 -6.57
C TYR A 273 9.62 18.64 -7.52
N THR A 274 10.23 18.50 -8.69
CA THR A 274 9.96 17.39 -9.61
C THR A 274 11.19 16.50 -9.69
N TYR A 275 11.04 15.23 -9.32
CA TYR A 275 12.05 14.18 -9.49
C TYR A 275 11.61 13.31 -10.66
N ARG A 276 12.51 13.11 -11.62
CA ARG A 276 12.26 12.21 -12.74
C ARG A 276 13.39 11.20 -12.84
N LEU A 277 13.02 9.94 -12.98
CA LEU A 277 13.94 8.84 -13.24
C LEU A 277 13.39 7.99 -14.40
N LEU A 278 14.20 7.80 -15.43
CA LEU A 278 13.92 6.91 -16.55
C LEU A 278 14.97 5.80 -16.56
N LEU A 279 14.49 4.56 -16.59
CA LEU A 279 15.30 3.36 -16.52
C LEU A 279 14.99 2.45 -17.70
N SER A 280 15.99 1.70 -18.15
CA SER A 280 15.83 0.61 -19.10
C SER A 280 16.65 -0.62 -18.70
N GLN A 281 16.17 -1.79 -19.13
CA GLN A 281 16.83 -3.06 -18.90
C GLN A 281 16.50 -4.05 -20.03
N GLY A 282 17.43 -4.97 -20.28
CA GLY A 282 17.22 -6.08 -21.22
C GLY A 282 17.34 -5.63 -22.68
N SER A 283 17.01 -6.55 -23.59
CA SER A 283 17.07 -6.30 -25.04
C SER A 283 16.11 -7.20 -25.80
N GLY A 284 15.78 -6.81 -27.04
CA GLY A 284 14.86 -7.55 -27.89
C GLY A 284 13.53 -7.85 -27.17
N ALA A 285 13.13 -9.12 -27.20
CA ALA A 285 11.88 -9.61 -26.62
C ALA A 285 11.72 -9.41 -25.10
N SER A 286 12.83 -9.25 -24.35
CA SER A 286 12.82 -9.04 -22.90
C SER A 286 13.07 -7.58 -22.52
N ALA A 287 13.12 -6.66 -23.49
CA ALA A 287 13.33 -5.25 -23.22
C ALA A 287 12.18 -4.68 -22.36
N THR A 288 12.56 -4.00 -21.29
CA THR A 288 11.66 -3.24 -20.44
C THR A 288 12.22 -1.85 -20.20
N SER A 289 11.32 -0.89 -19.99
CA SER A 289 11.71 0.44 -19.51
C SER A 289 10.68 0.95 -18.51
N GLY A 290 11.07 1.92 -17.71
CA GLY A 290 10.22 2.46 -16.67
C GLY A 290 10.53 3.90 -16.39
N GLU A 291 9.50 4.73 -16.25
CA GLU A 291 9.61 6.12 -15.84
C GLU A 291 8.90 6.33 -14.51
N VAL A 292 9.57 7.05 -13.61
CA VAL A 292 8.98 7.57 -12.37
C VAL A 292 9.09 9.08 -12.40
N ILE A 293 7.97 9.75 -12.22
CA ILE A 293 7.91 11.19 -12.00
C ILE A 293 7.25 11.42 -10.66
N LEU A 294 7.95 12.07 -9.73
CA LEU A 294 7.34 12.58 -8.52
C LEU A 294 7.36 14.10 -8.49
N THR A 295 6.17 14.69 -8.39
CA THR A 295 5.99 16.07 -7.96
C THR A 295 5.76 16.11 -6.44
N HIS A 296 6.64 16.77 -5.70
CA HIS A 296 6.58 16.89 -4.23
C HIS A 296 6.43 18.34 -3.79
N THR A 297 5.50 18.60 -2.88
CA THR A 297 5.40 19.86 -2.15
C THR A 297 5.68 19.60 -0.67
N PRO A 298 6.85 20.00 -0.17
CA PRO A 298 7.14 20.00 1.26
C PRO A 298 6.21 20.99 1.97
N GLY A 299 5.66 20.62 3.12
CA GLY A 299 4.96 21.57 3.99
C GLY A 299 5.91 22.29 4.94
N GLY A 300 5.34 23.04 5.87
CA GLY A 300 6.10 23.77 6.89
C GLY A 300 6.79 22.88 7.94
N SER A 301 6.59 21.56 7.89
CA SER A 301 7.21 20.60 8.80
C SER A 301 7.47 19.25 8.12
N ALA A 302 8.26 18.41 8.78
CA ALA A 302 8.43 17.00 8.43
C ALA A 302 7.10 16.22 8.32
N THR A 303 6.09 16.60 9.09
CA THR A 303 4.81 15.89 9.18
C THR A 303 3.71 16.52 8.34
N ALA A 304 4.04 17.50 7.50
CA ALA A 304 3.12 18.12 6.57
C ALA A 304 3.74 18.10 5.17
N TYR A 305 3.10 17.42 4.23
CA TYR A 305 3.54 17.40 2.83
C TYR A 305 2.48 16.81 1.91
N SER A 306 2.62 17.05 0.62
CA SER A 306 1.82 16.41 -0.40
C SER A 306 2.64 16.11 -1.65
N GLY A 307 2.08 15.31 -2.53
CA GLY A 307 2.70 15.03 -3.80
C GLY A 307 1.86 14.13 -4.69
N VAL A 308 2.36 13.99 -5.91
CA VAL A 308 1.79 13.10 -6.92
C VAL A 308 2.94 12.34 -7.55
N MET A 309 2.85 11.02 -7.52
CA MET A 309 3.75 10.11 -8.19
C MET A 309 3.08 9.58 -9.44
N GLN A 310 3.79 9.54 -10.55
CA GLN A 310 3.42 8.86 -11.77
C GLN A 310 4.47 7.78 -12.04
N VAL A 311 4.02 6.56 -12.34
CA VAL A 311 4.90 5.46 -12.70
C VAL A 311 4.37 4.84 -13.98
N ALA A 312 5.20 4.78 -15.01
CA ALA A 312 4.91 4.10 -16.26
C ALA A 312 5.93 2.97 -16.46
N GLY A 313 5.45 1.74 -16.61
CA GLY A 313 6.25 0.58 -16.99
C GLY A 313 5.92 0.15 -18.41
N PHE A 314 6.93 -0.14 -19.21
CA PHE A 314 6.82 -0.52 -20.61
C PHE A 314 7.44 -1.89 -20.82
N HIS A 315 6.71 -2.80 -21.47
CA HIS A 315 7.19 -4.14 -21.80
C HIS A 315 6.58 -4.65 -23.10
N LEU A 316 7.15 -5.73 -23.64
CA LEU A 316 6.64 -6.44 -24.80
C LEU A 316 5.85 -7.68 -24.38
N SER A 317 4.68 -7.87 -24.99
CA SER A 317 3.75 -8.97 -24.67
C SER A 317 3.34 -9.75 -25.91
N ASN A 318 2.97 -11.02 -25.74
CA ASN A 318 2.30 -11.80 -26.78
C ASN A 318 0.77 -11.71 -26.68
N ASP A 319 0.24 -11.10 -25.61
CA ASP A 319 -1.19 -11.01 -25.35
C ASP A 319 -1.80 -9.78 -26.04
N PRO A 320 -2.68 -9.96 -27.04
CA PRO A 320 -3.35 -8.86 -27.71
C PRO A 320 -4.40 -8.16 -26.84
N ALA A 321 -4.85 -8.75 -25.72
CA ALA A 321 -5.89 -8.21 -24.87
C ALA A 321 -5.50 -6.86 -24.23
N PHE A 322 -4.20 -6.67 -23.99
CA PHE A 322 -3.66 -5.51 -23.28
C PHE A 322 -2.95 -4.50 -24.20
N SER A 323 -3.08 -4.66 -25.53
CA SER A 323 -2.44 -3.79 -26.51
C SER A 323 -3.35 -3.50 -27.70
N CYS A 324 -2.81 -2.78 -28.68
CA CYS A 324 -3.46 -2.36 -29.89
C CYS A 324 -2.72 -2.94 -31.11
N SER A 325 -3.47 -3.24 -32.17
CA SER A 325 -2.99 -3.87 -33.40
C SER A 325 -1.98 -3.02 -34.18
N ASP A 326 -1.99 -1.70 -33.98
CA ASP A 326 -1.04 -0.73 -34.53
C ASP A 326 0.16 -0.46 -33.60
N GLU A 327 0.21 -1.10 -32.43
CA GLU A 327 1.27 -0.94 -31.43
C GLU A 327 2.09 -2.23 -31.28
N VAL A 328 2.71 -2.63 -32.39
CA VAL A 328 3.57 -3.82 -32.47
C VAL A 328 5.03 -3.40 -32.64
N ASP A 329 5.94 -4.06 -31.93
CA ASP A 329 7.37 -3.88 -32.10
C ASP A 329 7.84 -4.56 -33.39
N GLY A 330 8.42 -3.78 -34.30
CA GLY A 330 8.86 -4.27 -35.62
C GLY A 330 10.06 -5.23 -35.58
N GLY A 331 10.83 -5.24 -34.48
CA GLY A 331 11.98 -6.13 -34.33
C GLY A 331 11.60 -7.53 -33.79
N THR A 332 10.58 -7.60 -32.95
CA THR A 332 10.19 -8.82 -32.24
C THR A 332 8.82 -9.37 -32.63
N GLY A 333 7.99 -8.57 -33.30
CA GLY A 333 6.59 -8.90 -33.62
C GLY A 333 5.67 -8.91 -32.40
N ARG A 334 6.13 -8.44 -31.23
CA ARG A 334 5.37 -8.44 -29.98
C ARG A 334 4.59 -7.15 -29.79
N TYR A 335 3.49 -7.24 -29.06
CA TYR A 335 2.68 -6.10 -28.68
C TYR A 335 3.40 -5.20 -27.68
N LYS A 336 3.33 -3.89 -27.88
CA LYS A 336 3.81 -2.87 -26.94
C LYS A 336 2.73 -2.60 -25.90
N VAL A 337 3.04 -2.87 -24.64
CA VAL A 337 2.13 -2.65 -23.51
C VAL A 337 2.77 -1.68 -22.53
N ALA A 338 1.97 -0.75 -22.04
CA ALA A 338 2.30 0.10 -20.91
C ALA A 338 1.37 -0.17 -19.73
N GLN A 339 1.92 -0.26 -18.53
CA GLN A 339 1.16 -0.18 -17.29
C GLN A 339 1.50 1.15 -16.64
N VAL A 340 0.49 2.00 -16.47
CA VAL A 340 0.68 3.33 -15.90
C VAL A 340 -0.13 3.43 -14.63
N SER A 341 0.47 4.08 -13.64
CA SER A 341 -0.18 4.38 -12.37
C SER A 341 0.15 5.77 -11.88
N SER A 342 -0.74 6.31 -11.05
CA SER A 342 -0.51 7.55 -10.32
C SER A 342 -0.91 7.38 -8.86
N VAL A 343 -0.12 7.92 -7.93
CA VAL A 343 -0.49 8.01 -6.52
C VAL A 343 -0.37 9.46 -6.06
N LYS A 344 -1.53 10.07 -5.77
CA LYS A 344 -1.61 11.33 -5.05
C LYS A 344 -1.65 11.05 -3.56
N TYR A 345 -0.93 11.83 -2.78
CA TYR A 345 -0.89 11.66 -1.34
C TYR A 345 -0.78 13.00 -0.62
N SER A 346 -1.29 13.02 0.60
CA SER A 346 -1.13 14.10 1.55
C SER A 346 -0.83 13.54 2.94
N ARG A 347 -0.05 14.29 3.71
CA ARG A 347 0.12 14.07 5.13
C ARG A 347 -0.08 15.38 5.86
N ASN A 348 -0.84 15.33 6.95
CA ASN A 348 -0.95 16.42 7.91
C ASN A 348 -0.93 15.83 9.33
N GLY A 349 0.22 15.91 10.00
CA GLY A 349 0.43 15.30 11.31
C GLY A 349 0.36 13.78 11.24
N THR A 350 -0.68 13.21 11.84
CA THR A 350 -0.98 11.77 11.85
C THR A 350 -1.95 11.37 10.74
N ALA A 351 -2.66 12.31 10.12
CA ALA A 351 -3.58 12.02 9.03
C ALA A 351 -2.81 11.76 7.73
N ILE A 352 -3.15 10.67 7.05
CA ILE A 352 -2.66 10.29 5.73
C ILE A 352 -3.86 10.15 4.82
N GLU A 353 -3.79 10.80 3.67
CA GLU A 353 -4.72 10.55 2.57
C GLU A 353 -3.94 10.10 1.34
N PHE A 354 -4.50 9.19 0.58
CA PHE A 354 -3.97 8.84 -0.74
C PHE A 354 -5.09 8.51 -1.72
N GLY A 355 -4.79 8.74 -2.99
CA GLY A 355 -5.59 8.31 -4.14
C GLY A 355 -4.66 7.70 -5.19
N SER A 356 -4.82 6.42 -5.44
CA SER A 356 -4.09 5.63 -6.43
C SER A 356 -4.98 5.32 -7.63
N ARG A 357 -4.42 5.45 -8.83
CA ARG A 357 -5.04 5.02 -10.09
C ARG A 357 -4.05 4.18 -10.87
N ASP A 358 -4.51 3.13 -11.53
CA ASP A 358 -3.68 2.20 -12.31
C ASP A 358 -4.48 1.67 -13.50
N ALA A 359 -3.87 1.57 -14.67
CA ALA A 359 -4.50 0.93 -15.82
C ALA A 359 -3.45 0.45 -16.84
N GLN A 360 -3.91 -0.35 -17.80
CA GLN A 360 -3.11 -0.82 -18.93
C GLN A 360 -3.43 0.00 -20.18
N TYR A 361 -2.37 0.30 -20.94
CA TYR A 361 -2.37 1.17 -22.10
C TYR A 361 -1.66 0.50 -23.27
N CYS A 362 -2.08 0.86 -24.48
CA CYS A 362 -1.40 0.45 -25.69
C CYS A 362 -0.15 1.29 -25.95
N GLY A 363 0.92 0.64 -26.39
CA GLY A 363 2.10 1.30 -26.95
C GLY A 363 3.18 1.67 -25.95
N HIS A 364 4.29 2.18 -26.49
CA HIS A 364 5.44 2.68 -25.72
C HIS A 364 5.66 4.16 -26.01
N ALA A 365 6.44 4.82 -25.15
CA ALA A 365 6.92 6.16 -25.40
C ALA A 365 8.09 6.17 -26.41
N SER A 366 8.24 7.27 -27.14
CA SER A 366 9.42 7.58 -27.94
C SER A 366 10.58 7.99 -27.03
N GLY A 367 11.80 7.54 -27.32
CA GLY A 367 12.98 7.77 -26.46
C GLY A 367 13.45 9.23 -26.31
N SER A 368 12.94 10.19 -27.08
CA SER A 368 13.33 11.61 -27.00
C SER A 368 12.44 12.45 -26.07
N SER A 369 11.43 11.86 -25.42
CA SER A 369 10.46 12.59 -24.61
C SER A 369 11.00 13.00 -23.24
N SER A 370 10.59 14.18 -22.77
CA SER A 370 10.79 14.60 -21.37
C SER A 370 9.75 14.03 -20.40
N ASN A 371 8.72 13.36 -20.91
CA ASN A 371 7.71 12.66 -20.13
C ASN A 371 7.18 11.47 -20.97
N HIS A 372 7.59 10.26 -20.61
CA HIS A 372 7.21 9.03 -21.31
C HIS A 372 5.79 8.61 -20.93
N ALA A 373 5.41 8.76 -19.65
CA ALA A 373 4.08 8.43 -19.17
C ALA A 373 2.99 9.20 -19.92
N ALA A 374 3.18 10.50 -20.12
CA ALA A 374 2.22 11.37 -20.83
C ALA A 374 2.10 11.09 -22.33
N GLN A 375 3.00 10.30 -22.92
CA GLN A 375 2.85 9.89 -24.32
C GLN A 375 1.84 8.75 -24.47
N VAL A 376 1.67 7.90 -23.45
CA VAL A 376 0.77 6.73 -23.51
C VAL A 376 -0.50 6.92 -22.69
N ALA A 377 -0.49 7.79 -21.68
CA ALA A 377 -1.59 7.99 -20.74
C ALA A 377 -1.96 9.46 -20.60
N SER A 378 -3.28 9.73 -20.47
CA SER A 378 -3.80 11.03 -20.08
C SER A 378 -3.84 11.20 -18.56
N PHE A 379 -3.54 12.41 -18.12
CA PHE A 379 -3.57 12.80 -16.72
C PHE A 379 -4.50 13.98 -16.51
N THR A 380 -5.19 14.00 -15.36
CA THR A 380 -5.95 15.14 -14.88
C THR A 380 -5.03 16.30 -14.51
N VAL A 381 -5.60 17.49 -14.29
CA VAL A 381 -4.85 18.71 -13.92
C VAL A 381 -4.02 18.56 -12.64
N ASP A 382 -4.45 17.71 -11.73
CA ASP A 382 -3.74 17.38 -10.50
C ASP A 382 -2.76 16.20 -10.66
N GLY A 383 -2.46 15.78 -11.90
CA GLY A 383 -1.43 14.81 -12.22
C GLY A 383 -1.81 13.34 -11.97
N GLN A 384 -3.06 13.04 -11.60
CA GLN A 384 -3.55 11.67 -11.51
C GLN A 384 -3.97 11.13 -12.88
N LEU A 385 -4.00 9.81 -13.08
CA LEU A 385 -4.52 9.23 -14.32
C LEU A 385 -5.98 9.62 -14.56
N ASP A 386 -6.32 9.94 -15.81
CA ASP A 386 -7.67 10.32 -16.19
C ASP A 386 -8.51 9.09 -16.59
N PRO A 387 -9.51 8.69 -15.79
CA PRO A 387 -10.35 7.53 -16.09
C PRO A 387 -11.32 7.77 -17.26
N THR A 388 -11.54 9.02 -17.67
CA THR A 388 -12.48 9.39 -18.73
C THR A 388 -11.92 9.15 -20.14
N VAL A 389 -10.59 9.07 -20.28
CA VAL A 389 -9.93 8.87 -21.58
C VAL A 389 -9.78 7.38 -21.85
N LYS A 390 -10.65 6.84 -22.70
CA LYS A 390 -10.73 5.40 -23.04
C LYS A 390 -10.36 5.15 -24.50
N ILE A 391 -9.74 4.01 -24.77
CA ILE A 391 -9.65 3.43 -26.13
C ILE A 391 -10.63 2.26 -26.21
N SER A 392 -11.72 2.43 -26.96
CA SER A 392 -12.74 1.38 -27.17
C SER A 392 -12.44 0.45 -28.34
N GLY A 393 -11.59 0.88 -29.28
CA GLY A 393 -11.17 0.09 -30.45
C GLY A 393 -9.92 -0.76 -30.19
N ASN A 394 -9.48 -1.48 -31.22
CA ASN A 394 -8.24 -2.26 -31.22
C ASN A 394 -7.04 -1.52 -31.84
N THR A 395 -7.17 -0.21 -32.08
CA THR A 395 -6.13 0.67 -32.61
C THR A 395 -5.94 1.85 -31.66
N ARG A 396 -4.68 2.22 -31.39
CA ARG A 396 -4.36 3.37 -30.55
C ARG A 396 -4.46 4.67 -31.33
N SER A 397 -3.97 4.70 -32.56
CA SER A 397 -3.99 5.89 -33.43
C SER A 397 -3.45 7.16 -32.76
N GLY A 398 -2.41 7.02 -31.93
CA GLY A 398 -1.81 8.11 -31.16
C GLY A 398 -2.59 8.56 -29.92
N GLY A 399 -3.72 7.92 -29.60
CA GLY A 399 -4.48 8.17 -28.39
C GLY A 399 -3.73 7.78 -27.11
N THR A 400 -4.12 8.42 -26.00
CA THR A 400 -3.53 8.25 -24.66
C THR A 400 -4.52 7.66 -23.65
N GLY A 401 -5.56 7.00 -24.16
CA GLY A 401 -6.59 6.40 -23.32
C GLY A 401 -6.20 5.02 -22.82
N TRP A 402 -6.73 4.66 -21.67
CA TRP A 402 -6.56 3.31 -21.13
C TRP A 402 -7.36 2.30 -21.95
N ARG A 403 -6.90 1.05 -21.94
CA ARG A 403 -7.48 -0.04 -22.72
C ARG A 403 -8.06 -1.15 -21.85
N ALA A 404 -7.46 -1.43 -20.71
CA ALA A 404 -7.91 -2.47 -19.80
C ALA A 404 -7.59 -2.16 -18.34
N GLY A 405 -8.40 -2.73 -17.44
CA GLY A 405 -8.09 -2.88 -16.02
C GLY A 405 -7.93 -1.58 -15.25
N PHE A 406 -8.82 -0.60 -15.41
CA PHE A 406 -8.71 0.65 -14.66
C PHE A 406 -9.11 0.47 -13.20
N THR A 407 -8.18 0.80 -12.30
CA THR A 407 -8.35 0.75 -10.86
C THR A 407 -8.33 2.15 -10.27
N ARG A 408 -9.22 2.43 -9.31
CA ARG A 408 -9.14 3.54 -8.36
C ARG A 408 -9.06 2.96 -6.95
N PHE A 409 -8.12 3.43 -6.15
CA PHE A 409 -8.01 3.02 -4.76
C PHE A 409 -7.62 4.22 -3.90
N ALA A 410 -8.43 4.59 -2.93
CA ALA A 410 -8.16 5.69 -2.04
C ALA A 410 -8.26 5.27 -0.58
N GLY A 411 -7.60 6.02 0.29
CA GLY A 411 -7.73 5.85 1.73
C GLY A 411 -7.51 7.15 2.48
N SER A 412 -8.17 7.29 3.61
CA SER A 412 -7.96 8.35 4.60
C SER A 412 -7.86 7.70 5.96
N PHE A 413 -6.68 7.78 6.59
CA PHE A 413 -6.42 7.05 7.83
C PHE A 413 -5.42 7.74 8.73
N ASN A 414 -5.45 7.39 10.01
CA ASN A 414 -4.44 7.79 10.98
C ASN A 414 -3.22 6.86 10.88
N LYS A 415 -2.03 7.41 10.64
CA LYS A 415 -0.79 6.62 10.47
C LYS A 415 -0.40 5.76 11.68
N ASP A 416 -0.80 6.16 12.89
CA ASP A 416 -0.39 5.51 14.13
C ASP A 416 -1.36 4.38 14.48
N THR A 417 -2.66 4.64 14.34
CA THR A 417 -3.70 3.65 14.68
C THR A 417 -4.17 2.85 13.49
N VAL A 418 -3.89 3.26 12.26
CA VAL A 418 -4.41 2.68 11.00
C VAL A 418 -5.96 2.68 10.95
N ALA A 419 -6.61 3.43 11.84
CA ALA A 419 -8.05 3.65 11.78
C ALA A 419 -8.38 4.66 10.67
N GLY A 420 -9.44 4.40 9.93
CA GLY A 420 -9.85 5.18 8.77
C GLY A 420 -10.59 4.36 7.73
N ASP A 421 -10.74 4.93 6.55
CA ASP A 421 -11.57 4.38 5.48
C ASP A 421 -10.79 4.16 4.20
N PHE A 422 -11.16 3.12 3.47
CA PHE A 422 -10.54 2.72 2.21
C PHE A 422 -11.62 2.40 1.17
N LEU A 423 -11.41 2.85 -0.07
CA LEU A 423 -12.33 2.61 -1.16
C LEU A 423 -11.58 2.18 -2.40
N PHE A 424 -11.89 0.97 -2.87
CA PHE A 424 -11.36 0.37 -4.09
C PHE A 424 -12.47 0.25 -5.12
N ALA A 425 -12.18 0.58 -6.39
CA ALA A 425 -13.03 0.29 -7.52
C ALA A 425 -12.19 -0.20 -8.70
N TRP A 426 -12.65 -1.23 -9.39
CA TRP A 426 -11.98 -1.75 -10.58
C TRP A 426 -12.96 -2.00 -11.72
N GLN A 427 -12.55 -1.60 -12.92
CA GLN A 427 -13.28 -1.82 -14.16
C GLN A 427 -12.40 -2.64 -15.11
N ALA A 428 -12.92 -3.78 -15.57
CA ALA A 428 -12.16 -4.73 -16.37
C ALA A 428 -11.86 -4.18 -17.77
N GLY A 429 -12.86 -3.62 -18.45
CA GLY A 429 -12.75 -3.11 -19.81
C GLY A 429 -13.38 -1.74 -20.02
N THR A 430 -13.01 -1.08 -21.11
CA THR A 430 -13.52 0.25 -21.47
C THR A 430 -15.01 0.26 -21.83
N GLY A 431 -15.59 -0.90 -22.16
CA GLY A 431 -17.01 -1.08 -22.45
C GLY A 431 -17.90 -1.33 -21.22
N ASP A 432 -17.32 -1.56 -20.04
CA ASP A 432 -18.10 -1.83 -18.82
C ASP A 432 -18.78 -0.53 -18.33
N GLY A 433 -20.07 -0.62 -17.98
CA GLY A 433 -20.84 0.50 -17.41
C GLY A 433 -20.74 0.63 -15.88
N ASN A 434 -20.10 -0.33 -15.22
CA ASN A 434 -19.98 -0.41 -13.76
C ASN A 434 -18.60 -0.91 -13.35
N ALA A 435 -18.12 -0.45 -12.19
CA ALA A 435 -16.91 -0.94 -11.55
C ALA A 435 -17.23 -1.77 -10.30
N ARG A 436 -16.35 -2.73 -9.97
CA ARG A 436 -16.44 -3.61 -8.80
C ARG A 436 -15.87 -2.85 -7.60
N GLY A 437 -16.72 -2.49 -6.64
CA GLY A 437 -16.39 -1.62 -5.51
C GLY A 437 -16.22 -2.37 -4.20
N LEU A 438 -15.17 -2.05 -3.45
CA LEU A 438 -14.94 -2.51 -2.07
C LEU A 438 -14.68 -1.31 -1.17
N ALA A 439 -15.60 -1.05 -0.27
CA ALA A 439 -15.45 -0.08 0.82
C ALA A 439 -15.01 -0.81 2.09
N VAL A 440 -14.05 -0.25 2.84
CA VAL A 440 -13.61 -0.81 4.11
C VAL A 440 -13.49 0.30 5.14
N HIS A 441 -14.13 0.10 6.29
CA HIS A 441 -13.99 0.93 7.47
C HIS A 441 -13.12 0.20 8.51
N ALA A 442 -12.10 0.89 9.02
CA ALA A 442 -11.16 0.38 10.01
C ALA A 442 -11.21 1.22 11.29
N ASP A 443 -11.44 0.57 12.42
CA ASP A 443 -11.50 1.18 13.74
C ASP A 443 -10.39 0.68 14.65
N TYR A 444 -10.03 1.51 15.64
CA TYR A 444 -9.07 1.15 16.68
C TYR A 444 -9.55 1.63 18.05
N ASN A 445 -9.73 0.68 18.97
CA ASN A 445 -10.02 0.99 20.37
C ASN A 445 -8.70 1.12 21.14
N THR A 446 -8.36 2.33 21.57
CA THR A 446 -7.10 2.61 22.28
C THR A 446 -7.06 2.05 23.71
N VAL A 447 -8.19 1.63 24.27
CA VAL A 447 -8.26 1.05 25.63
C VAL A 447 -8.02 -0.44 25.60
N THR A 448 -8.64 -1.15 24.65
CA THR A 448 -8.51 -2.60 24.51
C THR A 448 -7.43 -3.02 23.51
N GLU A 449 -6.89 -2.06 22.76
CA GLU A 449 -5.97 -2.24 21.64
C GLU A 449 -6.53 -3.18 20.54
N VAL A 450 -7.86 -3.26 20.45
CA VAL A 450 -8.56 -4.08 19.46
C VAL A 450 -8.80 -3.27 18.20
N ARG A 451 -8.56 -3.88 17.04
CA ARG A 451 -8.92 -3.33 15.72
C ARG A 451 -10.16 -4.02 15.20
N ALA A 452 -11.04 -3.26 14.58
CA ALA A 452 -12.18 -3.79 13.85
C ALA A 452 -12.09 -3.38 12.38
N LEU A 453 -12.50 -4.28 11.49
CA LEU A 453 -12.65 -4.04 10.07
C LEU A 453 -14.08 -4.39 9.67
N ASN A 454 -14.72 -3.51 8.93
CA ASN A 454 -15.98 -3.79 8.24
C ASN A 454 -15.80 -3.54 6.75
N GLY A 455 -15.97 -4.60 5.95
CA GLY A 455 -15.91 -4.54 4.50
C GLY A 455 -17.29 -4.63 3.86
N TYR A 456 -17.46 -3.89 2.77
CA TYR A 456 -18.68 -3.85 1.98
C TYR A 456 -18.34 -3.92 0.50
N PHE A 457 -18.89 -4.92 -0.20
CA PHE A 457 -18.71 -5.05 -1.64
C PHE A 457 -20.03 -4.87 -2.39
N ALA A 458 -19.98 -4.07 -3.44
CA ALA A 458 -21.06 -3.84 -4.39
C ALA A 458 -20.50 -3.21 -5.67
N PHE A 459 -21.30 -3.15 -6.72
CA PHE A 459 -20.96 -2.43 -7.94
C PHE A 459 -21.19 -0.93 -7.78
N THR A 460 -20.33 -0.14 -8.40
CA THR A 460 -20.43 1.31 -8.52
C THR A 460 -20.80 1.69 -9.95
N GLY A 461 -20.92 2.98 -10.27
CA GLY A 461 -21.02 3.43 -11.67
C GLY A 461 -19.72 3.20 -12.46
N ASP A 462 -19.70 3.64 -13.72
CA ASP A 462 -18.51 3.67 -14.57
C ASP A 462 -17.36 4.39 -13.85
N VAL A 463 -16.16 3.82 -13.86
CA VAL A 463 -14.98 4.37 -13.17
C VAL A 463 -14.63 5.81 -13.60
N ALA A 464 -15.04 6.21 -14.82
CA ALA A 464 -14.86 7.54 -15.39
C ALA A 464 -15.69 8.62 -14.69
N THR A 465 -16.91 8.28 -14.24
CA THR A 465 -17.87 9.26 -13.69
C THR A 465 -18.30 8.94 -12.27
N SER A 466 -18.02 7.73 -11.79
CA SER A 466 -18.35 7.29 -10.45
C SER A 466 -17.60 8.13 -9.42
N ASP A 467 -18.30 8.57 -8.39
CA ASP A 467 -17.71 9.15 -7.21
C ASP A 467 -17.38 8.08 -6.16
N GLY A 468 -17.46 6.79 -6.53
CA GLY A 468 -17.20 5.66 -5.65
C GLY A 468 -18.42 5.14 -4.89
N SER A 469 -19.59 5.77 -5.04
CA SER A 469 -20.81 5.33 -4.37
C SER A 469 -21.19 3.89 -4.75
N LEU A 470 -21.46 3.08 -3.74
CA LEU A 470 -21.94 1.72 -3.90
C LEU A 470 -23.42 1.74 -4.32
N LEU A 471 -23.73 1.14 -5.48
CA LEU A 471 -25.08 1.13 -6.06
C LEU A 471 -25.85 -0.15 -5.72
N GLY A 472 -25.16 -1.29 -5.67
CA GLY A 472 -25.77 -2.60 -5.39
C GLY A 472 -25.05 -3.77 -6.04
N MET A 473 -25.52 -4.99 -5.83
CA MET A 473 -24.91 -6.20 -6.37
C MET A 473 -25.35 -6.46 -7.81
N VAL A 474 -24.37 -6.81 -8.66
CA VAL A 474 -24.61 -7.50 -9.93
C VAL A 474 -24.13 -8.93 -9.76
N CYS A 475 -25.07 -9.86 -9.54
CA CYS A 475 -24.74 -11.25 -9.20
C CYS A 475 -24.36 -12.11 -10.41
N ASN A 476 -24.90 -11.80 -11.59
CA ASN A 476 -24.54 -12.45 -12.84
C ASN A 476 -23.99 -11.40 -13.80
N TRP A 477 -22.68 -11.14 -13.71
CA TRP A 477 -22.00 -10.16 -14.55
C TRP A 477 -21.68 -10.70 -15.96
N ALA A 478 -20.99 -11.84 -16.02
CA ALA A 478 -20.48 -12.41 -17.27
C ALA A 478 -21.11 -13.77 -17.63
N GLY A 479 -22.03 -14.28 -16.82
CA GLY A 479 -22.70 -15.54 -17.09
C GLY A 479 -23.80 -15.43 -18.15
N PRO A 480 -24.40 -16.56 -18.53
CA PRO A 480 -25.51 -16.60 -19.48
C PRO A 480 -26.69 -15.73 -19.06
N GLY A 481 -27.23 -14.96 -19.99
CA GLY A 481 -28.39 -14.09 -19.75
C GLY A 481 -28.15 -13.02 -18.70
N ASN A 482 -26.89 -12.58 -18.50
CA ASN A 482 -26.50 -11.59 -17.51
C ASN A 482 -27.33 -10.30 -17.56
N SER A 483 -27.38 -9.63 -16.42
CA SER A 483 -27.95 -8.31 -16.25
C SER A 483 -26.96 -7.46 -15.47
N HIS A 484 -26.59 -6.29 -16.01
CA HIS A 484 -25.70 -5.34 -15.33
C HIS A 484 -26.46 -4.33 -14.48
N THR A 485 -27.74 -4.58 -14.21
CA THR A 485 -28.55 -3.72 -13.33
C THR A 485 -28.29 -4.09 -11.87
N PRO A 486 -27.77 -3.19 -11.04
CA PRO A 486 -27.52 -3.49 -9.63
C PRO A 486 -28.81 -3.75 -8.86
N ALA A 487 -28.87 -4.85 -8.12
CA ALA A 487 -29.88 -5.12 -7.10
C ALA A 487 -29.55 -4.36 -5.81
N LEU A 488 -30.56 -3.92 -5.05
CA LEU A 488 -30.40 -3.23 -3.75
C LEU A 488 -29.95 -4.19 -2.63
N SER A 489 -28.81 -4.82 -2.83
CA SER A 489 -28.12 -5.68 -1.89
C SER A 489 -26.61 -5.47 -2.00
N PHE A 490 -25.86 -5.93 -1.01
CA PHE A 490 -24.41 -5.84 -0.95
C PHE A 490 -23.84 -6.96 -0.09
N GLN A 491 -22.59 -7.31 -0.35
CA GLN A 491 -21.86 -8.22 0.53
C GLN A 491 -21.31 -7.44 1.73
N SER A 492 -21.27 -8.07 2.90
CA SER A 492 -20.59 -7.51 4.07
C SER A 492 -19.77 -8.54 4.82
N GLN A 493 -18.65 -8.10 5.39
CA GLN A 493 -17.82 -8.94 6.26
C GLN A 493 -17.21 -8.09 7.37
N ALA A 494 -17.35 -8.55 8.62
CA ALA A 494 -16.72 -7.97 9.78
C ALA A 494 -15.54 -8.84 10.23
N ALA A 495 -14.48 -8.21 10.73
CA ALA A 495 -13.31 -8.89 11.26
C ALA A 495 -12.70 -8.12 12.43
N THR A 496 -12.03 -8.81 13.34
CA THR A 496 -11.39 -8.19 14.51
C THR A 496 -9.97 -8.67 14.70
N LEU A 497 -9.06 -7.79 15.09
CA LEU A 497 -7.70 -8.14 15.51
C LEU A 497 -7.54 -7.81 16.99
N GLY A 498 -7.32 -8.83 17.82
CA GLY A 498 -7.00 -8.64 19.23
C GLY A 498 -5.61 -8.02 19.43
N ALA A 499 -5.36 -7.44 20.61
CA ALA A 499 -4.13 -6.70 20.94
C ALA A 499 -2.82 -7.47 20.65
N SER A 500 -2.82 -8.79 20.85
CA SER A 500 -1.66 -9.68 20.63
C SER A 500 -1.81 -10.60 19.42
N ALA A 501 -2.90 -10.46 18.65
CA ALA A 501 -3.16 -11.29 17.49
C ALA A 501 -2.38 -10.78 16.26
N THR A 502 -1.91 -11.72 15.43
CA THR A 502 -1.22 -11.42 14.18
C THR A 502 -2.11 -11.55 12.95
N GLU A 503 -3.28 -12.18 13.11
CA GLU A 503 -4.28 -12.40 12.06
C GLU A 503 -5.65 -11.97 12.55
N TYR A 504 -6.44 -11.41 11.63
CA TYR A 504 -7.81 -11.03 11.95
C TYR A 504 -8.66 -12.28 12.15
N SER A 505 -9.55 -12.27 13.13
CA SER A 505 -10.60 -13.27 13.28
C SER A 505 -11.84 -12.85 12.51
N LEU A 506 -12.47 -13.81 11.83
CA LEU A 506 -13.73 -13.59 11.14
C LEU A 506 -14.85 -13.32 12.15
N GLY A 507 -15.60 -12.24 11.93
CA GLY A 507 -16.84 -11.92 12.62
C GLY A 507 -18.05 -12.34 11.78
N ALA A 508 -19.00 -11.40 11.58
CA ALA A 508 -20.12 -11.62 10.68
C ALA A 508 -19.64 -11.69 9.21
N SER A 509 -20.27 -12.55 8.40
CA SER A 509 -19.96 -12.68 6.97
C SER A 509 -21.24 -12.96 6.20
N LYS A 510 -21.68 -11.98 5.40
CA LYS A 510 -22.84 -12.05 4.51
C LYS A 510 -22.38 -11.85 3.08
N ILE A 511 -21.80 -12.91 2.52
CA ILE A 511 -21.15 -12.89 1.21
C ILE A 511 -21.72 -13.94 0.25
N THR A 512 -22.57 -14.84 0.75
CA THR A 512 -23.07 -16.00 0.01
C THR A 512 -24.12 -15.57 -1.00
N TYR A 513 -23.92 -15.96 -2.27
CA TYR A 513 -24.92 -15.81 -3.33
C TYR A 513 -24.63 -16.80 -4.45
N ALA A 514 -25.61 -17.01 -5.34
CA ALA A 514 -25.39 -17.72 -6.59
C ALA A 514 -25.17 -16.72 -7.72
N PRO A 515 -24.31 -17.01 -8.71
CA PRO A 515 -23.99 -16.08 -9.80
C PRO A 515 -25.10 -16.04 -10.87
N THR A 516 -26.34 -15.80 -10.45
CA THR A 516 -27.55 -15.74 -11.27
C THR A 516 -28.16 -14.33 -11.18
N ASN A 517 -29.11 -14.01 -12.07
CA ASN A 517 -29.78 -12.71 -12.06
C ASN A 517 -30.59 -12.45 -10.78
N SER A 518 -30.93 -13.50 -10.02
CA SER A 518 -31.68 -13.41 -8.75
C SER A 518 -30.77 -13.44 -7.51
N CYS A 519 -29.45 -13.58 -7.70
CA CYS A 519 -28.46 -13.87 -6.66
C CYS A 519 -28.68 -15.19 -5.91
N SER A 520 -29.65 -16.01 -6.31
CA SER A 520 -29.98 -17.32 -5.72
C SER A 520 -30.06 -18.37 -6.82
N SER A 521 -29.82 -19.63 -6.49
CA SER A 521 -29.87 -20.74 -7.44
C SER A 521 -31.05 -21.64 -7.13
N THR A 522 -31.82 -21.99 -8.15
CA THR A 522 -32.73 -23.13 -8.15
C THR A 522 -32.13 -24.34 -8.86
N SER A 523 -31.35 -24.10 -9.92
CA SER A 523 -30.82 -25.17 -10.79
C SER A 523 -29.41 -24.90 -11.33
N THR A 524 -28.82 -23.74 -11.04
CA THR A 524 -27.43 -23.43 -11.40
C THR A 524 -26.49 -24.25 -10.54
N SER A 525 -25.60 -25.01 -11.17
CA SER A 525 -24.54 -25.75 -10.50
C SER A 525 -23.18 -25.15 -10.80
N PHE A 526 -22.45 -24.80 -9.75
CA PHE A 526 -21.20 -24.04 -9.83
C PHE A 526 -20.24 -24.41 -8.70
N ASP A 527 -18.96 -24.14 -8.94
CA ASP A 527 -17.84 -24.38 -8.02
C ASP A 527 -17.89 -23.34 -6.87
N VAL A 528 -18.57 -23.69 -5.78
CA VAL A 528 -18.76 -22.80 -4.62
C VAL A 528 -17.44 -22.65 -3.87
N ASP A 529 -16.66 -23.73 -3.74
CA ASP A 529 -15.44 -23.78 -2.92
C ASP A 529 -14.15 -23.44 -3.68
N VAL A 530 -14.24 -23.20 -4.99
CA VAL A 530 -13.11 -22.85 -5.86
C VAL A 530 -12.07 -23.98 -5.93
N SER A 531 -12.51 -25.23 -5.78
CA SER A 531 -11.65 -26.41 -5.87
C SER A 531 -11.17 -26.69 -7.30
N GLY A 532 -11.81 -26.09 -8.31
CA GLY A 532 -11.60 -26.38 -9.72
C GLY A 532 -12.39 -27.59 -10.21
N SER A 533 -13.30 -28.14 -9.39
CA SER A 533 -14.19 -29.24 -9.74
C SER A 533 -15.57 -29.02 -9.16
N ILE A 534 -16.61 -29.34 -9.93
CA ILE A 534 -18.01 -29.17 -9.48
C ILE A 534 -18.53 -30.53 -9.00
N ALA A 535 -18.83 -30.64 -7.71
CA ALA A 535 -19.46 -31.82 -7.14
C ALA A 535 -20.95 -31.93 -7.56
N ALA A 536 -21.52 -33.14 -7.41
CA ALA A 536 -22.92 -33.37 -7.78
C ALA A 536 -23.86 -32.46 -6.97
N SER A 537 -24.64 -31.62 -7.68
CA SER A 537 -25.56 -30.63 -7.10
C SER A 537 -24.88 -29.48 -6.33
N GLU A 538 -23.57 -29.30 -6.49
CA GLU A 538 -22.89 -28.15 -5.88
C GLU A 538 -23.45 -26.84 -6.43
N GLY A 539 -23.71 -25.88 -5.54
CA GLY A 539 -24.31 -24.59 -5.85
C GLY A 539 -25.81 -24.62 -6.16
N VAL A 540 -26.42 -25.80 -6.33
CA VAL A 540 -27.86 -25.93 -6.56
C VAL A 540 -28.62 -25.64 -5.27
N GLY A 541 -29.61 -24.76 -5.34
CA GLY A 541 -30.41 -24.37 -4.16
C GLY A 541 -29.77 -23.29 -3.29
N THR A 542 -28.63 -22.72 -3.69
CA THR A 542 -27.99 -21.62 -2.94
C THR A 542 -28.95 -20.45 -2.78
N VAL A 543 -29.24 -20.08 -1.53
CA VAL A 543 -30.02 -18.89 -1.19
C VAL A 543 -29.07 -17.75 -0.87
N ALA A 544 -29.33 -16.57 -1.41
CA ALA A 544 -28.54 -15.38 -1.12
C ALA A 544 -28.59 -15.04 0.39
N ASP A 545 -27.42 -14.88 1.00
CA ASP A 545 -27.21 -14.27 2.31
C ASP A 545 -26.37 -13.00 2.13
N LEU A 546 -27.03 -11.99 1.57
CA LEU A 546 -26.49 -10.66 1.32
C LEU A 546 -27.20 -9.65 2.23
N ASP A 547 -26.51 -8.58 2.59
CA ASP A 547 -27.17 -7.46 3.26
C ASP A 547 -28.06 -6.67 2.29
N THR A 548 -29.10 -6.04 2.86
CA THR A 548 -29.98 -5.11 2.16
C THR A 548 -30.08 -3.81 2.95
N PRO A 549 -30.25 -2.65 2.29
CA PRO A 549 -30.44 -1.38 2.97
C PRO A 549 -31.67 -1.40 3.89
N SER A 550 -31.56 -0.74 5.04
CA SER A 550 -32.69 -0.56 5.95
C SER A 550 -33.64 0.53 5.44
N GLY A 551 -34.96 0.27 5.48
CA GLY A 551 -35.97 1.25 5.09
C GLY A 551 -35.87 1.66 3.61
N ALA A 552 -35.72 2.97 3.36
CA ALA A 552 -35.64 3.55 2.00
C ALA A 552 -34.21 3.99 1.63
N ASN A 553 -33.20 3.54 2.38
CA ASN A 553 -31.81 3.92 2.16
C ASN A 553 -31.29 3.32 0.84
N THR A 554 -30.37 4.03 0.18
CA THR A 554 -29.50 3.42 -0.83
C THR A 554 -28.45 2.54 -0.18
N VAL A 555 -27.75 1.71 -0.97
CA VAL A 555 -26.61 0.92 -0.47
C VAL A 555 -25.52 1.81 0.11
N GLN A 556 -25.16 2.89 -0.60
CA GLN A 556 -24.19 3.86 -0.09
C GLN A 556 -24.61 4.47 1.26
N GLN A 557 -25.86 4.91 1.40
CA GLN A 557 -26.36 5.49 2.66
C GLN A 557 -26.34 4.47 3.80
N GLU A 558 -26.69 3.22 3.54
CA GLU A 558 -26.62 2.15 4.55
C GLU A 558 -25.18 1.91 5.00
N VAL A 559 -24.22 1.90 4.08
CA VAL A 559 -22.80 1.72 4.40
C VAL A 559 -22.24 2.91 5.19
N GLU A 560 -22.65 4.14 4.88
CA GLU A 560 -22.33 5.34 5.66
C GLU A 560 -22.90 5.31 7.09
N LEU A 561 -24.14 4.85 7.25
CA LEU A 561 -24.75 4.65 8.57
C LEU A 561 -24.02 3.60 9.42
N ARG A 562 -23.27 2.69 8.77
CA ARG A 562 -22.42 1.69 9.43
C ARG A 562 -20.99 2.18 9.68
N GLY A 563 -20.72 3.47 9.48
CA GLY A 563 -19.49 4.14 9.90
C GLY A 563 -18.49 4.44 8.76
N PHE A 564 -18.72 3.91 7.56
CA PHE A 564 -17.82 4.18 6.43
C PHE A 564 -17.92 5.64 5.97
N VAL A 565 -16.77 6.29 5.78
CA VAL A 565 -16.68 7.62 5.18
C VAL A 565 -15.86 7.55 3.90
N LYS A 566 -16.40 8.05 2.80
CA LYS A 566 -15.68 8.06 1.52
C LYS A 566 -14.39 8.89 1.61
N PRO A 567 -13.22 8.35 1.20
CA PRO A 567 -11.98 9.12 1.13
C PRO A 567 -12.06 10.28 0.14
N SER A 568 -11.47 11.43 0.51
CA SER A 568 -11.49 12.68 -0.26
C SER A 568 -10.75 12.61 -1.61
N LEU A 569 -9.76 11.71 -1.73
CA LEU A 569 -8.90 11.54 -2.91
C LEU A 569 -9.31 10.38 -3.83
N PHE A 570 -10.52 9.84 -3.67
CA PHE A 570 -11.07 8.84 -4.59
C PHE A 570 -11.39 9.46 -5.95
#